data_AF-A0A955V285-F1
#
_entry.id   AF-A0A955V285-F1
#
_cell.length_a   1.000
_cell.length_b   1.000
_cell.length_c   1.000
_cell.angle_alpha   90.00
_cell.angle_beta   90.00
_cell.angle_gamma   90.00
#
_symmetry.space_group_name_H-M   'P 1'
#
loop_
_entity.id
_entity.type
_entity.pdbx_description
1 polymer ?
#
loop_
_entity_poly.entity_id
_entity_poly.type
_entity_poly.pdbx_seq_one_letter_code
_entity_poly.pdbx_strand_id
1 'polypeptide(L)'
;MDPDRSRFEHLYVETSVACGRLVPRFRLWMALREAGADPDRLRRRDALAFCERGLADFLAAEGLALSRWRRRRLVRAVRFFDPATTTPEEILARIDGEHA
;
A
#
# COMPACT_ATOMS: atom_id res chain seq x y z
N MET A 1 -1.04 -11.13 14.34
CA MET A 1 -1.40 -10.38 13.12
C MET A 1 -0.25 -10.61 12.18
N ASP A 2 -0.49 -11.19 11.01
CA ASP A 2 0.56 -11.47 10.04
C ASP A 2 1.21 -10.14 9.61
N PRO A 3 2.52 -9.91 9.83
CA PRO A 3 3.18 -8.66 9.46
C PRO A 3 3.08 -8.39 7.95
N ASP A 4 2.96 -9.44 7.13
CA ASP A 4 2.86 -9.34 5.68
C ASP A 4 1.47 -8.87 5.19
N ARG A 5 0.45 -8.93 6.04
CA ARG A 5 -0.91 -8.43 5.75
C ARG A 5 -1.15 -6.99 6.22
N SER A 6 -0.11 -6.23 6.53
CA SER A 6 -0.31 -4.85 7.01
C SER A 6 -0.80 -3.92 5.88
N ARG A 7 -1.61 -2.90 6.23
CA ARG A 7 -2.01 -1.86 5.27
C ARG A 7 -0.83 -1.07 4.71
N PHE A 8 0.26 -1.02 5.46
CA PHE A 8 1.50 -0.41 5.00
C PHE A 8 2.13 -1.22 3.86
N GLU A 9 2.25 -2.54 4.01
CA GLU A 9 2.80 -3.39 2.95
C GLU A 9 1.95 -3.30 1.67
N HIS A 10 0.63 -3.35 1.81
CA HIS A 10 -0.27 -3.17 0.66
C HIS A 10 -0.05 -1.81 -0.03
N LEU A 11 0.04 -0.72 0.74
CA LEU A 11 0.31 0.61 0.20
C LEU A 11 1.69 0.67 -0.50
N TYR A 12 2.70 0.05 0.08
CA TYR A 12 4.05 -0.04 -0.49
C TYR A 12 4.04 -0.77 -1.84
N VAL A 13 3.42 -1.95 -1.90
CA VAL A 13 3.30 -2.76 -3.11
C VAL A 13 2.53 -1.99 -4.18
N GLU A 14 1.35 -1.47 -3.87
CA GLU A 14 0.53 -0.74 -4.83
C GLU A 14 1.21 0.54 -5.34
N THR A 15 1.93 1.24 -4.48
CA THR A 15 2.70 2.43 -4.89
C THR A 15 3.83 2.04 -5.85
N SER A 16 4.54 0.95 -5.56
CA SER A 16 5.59 0.42 -6.43
C SER A 16 5.05 -0.03 -7.79
N VAL A 17 3.92 -0.74 -7.81
CA VAL A 17 3.21 -1.14 -9.03
C VAL A 17 2.76 0.08 -9.83
N ALA A 18 2.18 1.10 -9.18
CA ALA A 18 1.76 2.32 -9.86
C ALA A 18 2.94 3.07 -10.49
N CYS A 19 4.11 3.07 -9.83
CA CYS A 19 5.32 3.69 -10.34
C CYS A 19 6.03 2.86 -11.42
N GLY A 20 5.73 1.55 -11.51
CA GLY A 20 6.45 0.61 -12.38
C GLY A 20 7.85 0.26 -11.89
N ARG A 21 8.17 0.58 -10.63
CA ARG A 21 9.45 0.26 -9.95
C ARG A 21 9.24 0.25 -8.45
N LEU A 22 10.10 -0.46 -7.73
CA LEU A 22 10.10 -0.42 -6.26
C LEU A 22 10.42 0.99 -5.76
N VAL A 23 9.59 1.53 -4.88
CA VAL A 23 9.90 2.75 -4.13
C VAL A 23 10.70 2.40 -2.86
N PRO A 24 11.47 3.32 -2.27
CA PRO A 24 12.20 2.97 -1.05
C PRO A 24 11.23 2.80 0.13
N ARG A 25 11.03 1.55 0.58
CA ARG A 25 10.09 1.18 1.66
C ARG A 25 10.27 2.02 2.92
N PHE A 26 11.52 2.20 3.37
CA PHE A 26 11.82 3.00 4.56
C PHE A 26 11.49 4.49 4.37
N ARG A 27 11.69 5.05 3.17
CA ARG A 27 11.31 6.46 2.90
C ARG A 27 9.80 6.64 2.90
N LEU A 28 9.06 5.68 2.32
CA LEU A 28 7.61 5.69 2.37
C LEU A 28 7.09 5.58 3.81
N TRP A 29 7.73 4.75 4.63
CA TRP A 29 7.44 4.63 6.05
C TRP A 29 7.59 5.98 6.77
N MET A 30 8.72 6.66 6.54
CA MET A 30 8.98 7.98 7.14
C MET A 30 7.97 9.03 6.67
N ALA A 31 7.66 9.07 5.36
CA ALA A 31 6.70 10.01 4.81
C ALA A 31 5.29 9.86 5.43
N LEU A 32 4.86 8.63 5.73
CA LEU A 32 3.61 8.38 6.46
C LEU A 32 3.65 8.92 7.89
N ARG A 33 4.77 8.71 8.60
CA ARG A 33 4.96 9.25 9.96
C ARG A 33 4.96 10.76 9.99
N GLU A 34 5.64 11.39 9.03
CA GLU A 34 5.66 12.85 8.87
C GLU A 34 4.27 13.40 8.53
N ALA A 35 3.45 12.63 7.81
CA ALA A 35 2.03 12.94 7.56
C ALA A 35 1.11 12.66 8.77
N GLY A 36 1.63 12.25 9.92
CA GLY A 36 0.88 11.98 11.15
C GLY A 36 0.20 10.61 11.20
N ALA A 37 0.52 9.70 10.28
CA ALA A 37 0.04 8.32 10.30
C ALA A 37 1.03 7.40 11.03
N ASP A 38 0.53 6.29 11.58
CA ASP A 38 1.34 5.22 12.17
C ASP A 38 1.42 4.04 11.19
N PRO A 39 2.56 3.77 10.53
CA PRO A 39 2.69 2.67 9.57
C PRO A 39 2.45 1.29 10.20
N ASP A 40 2.85 1.07 11.46
CA ASP A 40 2.67 -0.19 12.18
C ASP A 40 1.18 -0.49 12.42
N ARG A 41 0.37 0.57 12.53
CA ARG A 41 -1.08 0.50 12.80
C ARG A 41 -1.87 1.30 11.79
N LEU A 42 -1.43 1.25 10.52
CA LEU A 42 -1.95 2.13 9.48
C LEU A 42 -3.45 1.89 9.27
N ARG A 43 -4.27 2.92 9.49
CA ARG A 43 -5.71 2.84 9.26
C ARG A 43 -6.01 3.19 7.81
N ARG A 44 -7.11 2.64 7.28
CA ARG A 44 -7.59 2.95 5.92
C ARG A 44 -7.72 4.45 5.66
N ARG A 45 -8.27 5.20 6.61
CA ARG A 45 -8.47 6.66 6.48
C ARG A 45 -7.14 7.41 6.33
N ASP A 46 -6.10 6.97 7.05
CA ASP A 46 -4.81 7.64 7.10
C ASP A 46 -4.01 7.31 5.82
N ALA A 47 -4.09 6.06 5.35
CA ALA A 47 -3.55 5.65 4.05
C ALA A 47 -4.17 6.43 2.88
N LEU A 48 -5.49 6.58 2.87
CA LEU A 48 -6.19 7.35 1.82
C LEU A 48 -5.81 8.84 1.88
N ALA A 49 -5.77 9.43 3.08
CA ALA A 49 -5.33 10.81 3.26
C ALA A 49 -3.90 11.02 2.74
N PHE A 50 -3.00 10.06 2.96
CA PHE A 50 -1.65 10.09 2.41
C PHE A 50 -1.67 10.04 0.88
N CYS A 51 -2.43 9.13 0.26
CA CYS A 51 -2.55 9.06 -1.21
C CYS A 51 -3.09 10.36 -1.84
N GLU A 52 -3.97 11.07 -1.13
CA GLU A 52 -4.59 12.33 -1.57
C GLU A 52 -3.68 13.55 -1.39
N ARG A 53 -2.86 13.58 -0.34
CA ARG A 53 -2.06 14.76 0.02
C ARG A 53 -0.55 14.52 -0.01
N GLY A 54 -0.05 13.54 0.72
CA GLY A 54 1.40 13.32 0.89
C GLY A 54 2.10 12.54 -0.23
N LEU A 55 1.36 11.71 -0.98
CA LEU A 55 1.96 10.83 -1.97
C LEU A 55 2.61 11.59 -3.13
N ALA A 56 2.03 12.72 -3.57
CA ALA A 56 2.60 13.49 -4.66
C ALA A 56 3.98 14.06 -4.27
N ASP A 57 4.10 14.58 -3.06
CA ASP A 57 5.35 15.16 -2.54
C ASP A 57 6.40 14.08 -2.32
N PHE A 58 6.01 12.93 -1.76
CA PHE A 58 6.89 11.77 -1.63
C PHE A 58 7.45 11.34 -2.99
N LEU A 59 6.58 11.18 -4.00
CA LEU A 59 7.02 10.76 -5.32
C LEU A 59 7.93 11.80 -5.97
N ALA A 60 7.62 13.09 -5.85
CA ALA A 60 8.46 14.15 -6.37
C ALA A 60 9.87 14.12 -5.74
N ALA A 61 9.98 13.88 -4.44
CA ALA A 61 11.26 13.72 -3.74
C ALA A 61 12.07 12.52 -4.25
N GLU A 62 11.41 11.46 -4.71
CA GLU A 62 12.02 10.27 -5.32
C GLU A 62 12.25 10.41 -6.84
N GLY A 63 12.02 11.60 -7.42
CA GLY A 63 12.14 11.85 -8.85
C GLY A 63 11.09 11.12 -9.68
N LEU A 64 9.90 10.90 -9.11
CA LEU A 64 8.78 10.18 -9.70
C LEU A 64 7.56 11.07 -9.87
N ALA A 65 6.72 10.70 -10.82
CA ALA A 65 5.39 11.26 -10.98
C ALA A 65 4.41 10.18 -11.42
N LEU A 66 3.16 10.27 -10.95
CA LEU A 66 2.08 9.42 -11.40
C LEU A 66 1.12 10.19 -12.30
N SER A 67 0.72 9.57 -13.40
CA SER A 67 -0.39 10.06 -14.19
C SER A 67 -1.69 10.04 -13.37
N ARG A 68 -2.62 10.92 -13.70
CA ARG A 68 -3.93 11.02 -13.01
C ARG A 68 -4.69 9.70 -12.99
N TRP A 69 -4.55 8.86 -14.03
CA TRP A 69 -5.19 7.55 -14.10
C TRP A 69 -4.55 6.55 -13.13
N ARG A 70 -3.22 6.45 -13.12
CA ARG A 70 -2.49 5.56 -12.20
C ARG A 70 -2.74 5.92 -10.74
N ARG A 71 -2.78 7.22 -10.43
CA ARG A 71 -3.14 7.71 -9.09
C ARG A 71 -4.55 7.29 -8.68
N ARG A 72 -5.54 7.41 -9.57
CA ARG A 72 -6.91 6.95 -9.28
C ARG A 72 -7.00 5.44 -9.06
N ARG A 73 -6.26 4.65 -9.85
CA ARG A 73 -6.17 3.19 -9.66
C ARG A 73 -5.58 2.85 -8.30
N LEU A 74 -4.47 3.48 -7.92
CA LEU A 74 -3.83 3.31 -6.61
C LEU A 74 -4.78 3.62 -5.46
N VAL A 75 -5.43 4.80 -5.48
CA VAL A 75 -6.42 5.17 -4.44
C VAL A 75 -7.54 4.14 -4.36
N ARG A 76 -8.02 3.61 -5.49
CA ARG A 76 -9.04 2.58 -5.52
C ARG A 76 -8.55 1.28 -4.87
N ALA A 77 -7.34 0.84 -5.20
CA ALA A 77 -6.74 -0.37 -4.62
C ALA A 77 -6.58 -0.24 -3.09
N VAL A 78 -6.06 0.90 -2.61
CA VAL A 78 -5.91 1.19 -1.18
C VAL A 78 -7.27 1.27 -0.47
N ARG A 79 -8.30 1.81 -1.13
CA ARG A 79 -9.65 1.96 -0.55
C ARG A 79 -10.33 0.63 -0.25
N PHE A 80 -10.20 -0.32 -1.18
CA PHE A 80 -10.90 -1.61 -1.11
C PHE A 80 -10.10 -2.70 -0.42
N PHE A 81 -8.83 -2.44 -0.09
CA PHE A 81 -8.03 -3.40 0.66
C PHE A 81 -8.53 -3.54 2.10
N ASP A 82 -8.82 -4.79 2.46
CA ASP A 82 -9.14 -5.20 3.82
C ASP A 82 -8.22 -6.36 4.23
N PRO A 83 -7.28 -6.14 5.17
CA PRO A 83 -6.36 -7.16 5.64
C PRO A 83 -7.04 -8.27 6.46
N ALA A 84 -8.31 -8.09 6.86
CA ALA A 84 -9.11 -9.13 7.49
C ALA A 84 -9.75 -10.10 6.48
N THR A 85 -9.83 -9.71 5.21
CA THR A 85 -10.44 -10.52 4.15
C THR A 85 -9.37 -11.41 3.54
N THR A 86 -9.54 -12.72 3.66
CA THR A 86 -8.70 -13.70 2.97
C THR A 86 -8.93 -13.59 1.47
N THR A 87 -7.85 -13.44 0.70
CA THR A 87 -7.93 -13.36 -0.75
C THR A 87 -8.18 -14.75 -1.36
N PRO A 88 -8.76 -14.85 -2.56
CA PRO A 88 -8.92 -16.13 -3.26
C PRO A 88 -7.62 -16.90 -3.43
N GLU A 89 -6.49 -16.22 -3.64
CA GLU A 89 -5.16 -16.82 -3.75
C GLU A 89 -4.71 -17.49 -2.45
N GLU A 90 -5.01 -16.87 -1.30
CA GLU A 90 -4.71 -17.45 0.01
C GLU A 90 -5.65 -18.61 0.35
N ILE A 91 -6.91 -18.55 -0.10
CA ILE A 91 -7.85 -19.69 -0.01
C ILE A 91 -7.28 -20.87 -0.82
N LEU A 92 -6.83 -20.62 -2.04
CA LEU A 92 -6.26 -21.62 -2.92
C LEU A 92 -4.97 -22.22 -2.34
N ALA A 93 -4.04 -21.38 -1.88
CA ALA A 93 -2.80 -21.84 -1.24
C ALA A 93 -3.06 -22.70 0.01
N ARG A 94 -4.14 -22.42 0.76
CA ARG A 94 -4.55 -23.23 1.91
C ARG A 94 -5.12 -24.59 1.49
N ILE A 95 -5.92 -24.63 0.43
CA ILE A 95 -6.44 -25.88 -0.14
C ILE A 95 -5.29 -26.75 -0.67
N ASP A 96 -4.36 -26.15 -1.44
CA ASP A 96 -3.22 -26.88 -2.01
C ASP A 96 -2.27 -27.39 -0.92
N GLY A 97 -2.11 -26.66 0.19
CA GLY A 97 -1.30 -27.07 1.34
C GLY A 97 -1.95 -28.15 2.22
N GLU A 98 -3.27 -28.32 2.19
CA GLU A 98 -3.99 -29.39 2.90
C GLU A 98 -3.96 -30.74 2.14
N HIS A 99 -3.51 -30.73 0.88
CA HIS A 99 -3.39 -31.91 0.01
C HIS A 99 -1.94 -32.38 -0.23
N ALA A 100 -0.96 -31.80 0.47
CA ALA A 100 0.46 -32.18 0.45
C ALA A 100 0.86 -32.96 1.72
#